data_AF-A0A531MLG3-F1
#
_entry.id   AF-A0A531MLG3-F1
#
_cell.length_a   1.000
_cell.length_b   1.000
_cell.length_c   1.000
_cell.angle_alpha   90.00
_cell.angle_beta   90.00
_cell.angle_gamma   90.00
#
_symmetry.space_group_name_H-M   'P 1'
#
loop_
_entity.id
_entity.type
_entity.pdbx_description
1 polymer ?
#
loop_
_entity_poly.entity_id
_entity_poly.type
_entity_poly.pdbx_seq_one_letter_code
_entity_poly.pdbx_strand_id
1 'polypeptide(L)'
;MRIPLPTLLLGLAAAGLSPAQAAASDCGDAAALVQLAYPGAQKSADERSFTLEPHTSISLTLREGDNSFGLVCKVWPAHDDLLLVAVPLIDSAKSGDGQHVGDIEILVLDMNSLRVRQRLLQPGLMNDDAI
;
A
#
# COMPACT_ATOMS: atom_id res chain seq x y z
N MET A 1 57.60 -21.64 34.50
CA MET A 1 57.39 -20.28 33.96
C MET A 1 57.63 -20.36 32.46
N ARG A 2 56.72 -20.12 31.52
CA ARG A 2 55.47 -19.33 31.48
C ARG A 2 54.55 -19.97 30.42
N ILE A 3 53.25 -20.01 30.68
CA ILE A 3 52.20 -20.51 29.76
C ILE A 3 51.70 -19.33 28.93
N PRO A 4 51.63 -19.40 27.58
CA PRO A 4 50.87 -18.43 26.80
C PRO A 4 49.42 -18.91 26.66
N LEU A 5 48.49 -18.10 27.19
CA LEU A 5 47.05 -18.28 27.11
C LEU A 5 46.54 -17.88 25.72
N PRO A 6 45.67 -18.65 25.05
CA PRO A 6 45.07 -18.25 23.79
C PRO A 6 43.89 -17.31 24.09
N THR A 7 43.99 -16.06 23.66
CA THR A 7 42.85 -15.16 23.58
C THR A 7 42.67 -14.80 22.11
N LEU A 8 41.71 -15.43 21.44
CA LEU A 8 41.14 -14.86 20.23
C LEU A 8 39.62 -14.82 20.40
N LEU A 9 39.11 -13.62 20.26
CA LEU A 9 37.77 -13.20 20.63
C LEU A 9 36.71 -13.88 19.76
N LEU A 10 35.58 -14.27 20.37
CA LEU A 10 34.32 -14.47 19.68
C LEU A 10 33.93 -13.15 19.00
N GLY A 11 34.21 -13.03 17.70
CA GLY A 11 33.61 -12.00 16.87
C GLY A 11 32.13 -12.30 16.71
N LEU A 12 31.28 -11.62 17.50
CA LEU A 12 29.85 -11.54 17.22
C LEU A 12 29.69 -10.90 15.84
N ALA A 13 29.41 -11.72 14.83
CA ALA A 13 28.89 -11.25 13.57
C ALA A 13 27.47 -10.72 13.82
N ALA A 14 27.37 -9.47 14.26
CA ALA A 14 26.19 -8.65 14.01
C ALA A 14 26.15 -8.39 12.50
N ALA A 15 25.78 -9.42 11.72
CA ALA A 15 25.30 -9.22 10.37
C ALA A 15 24.07 -8.33 10.52
N GLY A 16 24.28 -7.04 10.30
CA GLY A 16 23.24 -6.03 10.37
C GLY A 16 22.09 -6.49 9.50
N LEU A 17 20.99 -6.86 10.15
CA LEU A 17 19.66 -6.79 9.56
C LEU A 17 19.49 -5.32 9.18
N SER A 18 19.96 -4.95 8.00
CA SER A 18 19.56 -3.69 7.39
C SER A 18 18.05 -3.82 7.29
N PRO A 19 17.25 -3.00 7.99
CA PRO A 19 15.83 -3.00 7.75
C PRO A 19 15.71 -2.71 6.25
N ALA A 20 15.23 -3.69 5.48
CA ALA A 20 14.90 -3.49 4.08
C ALA A 20 14.01 -2.25 4.08
N GLN A 21 14.54 -1.13 3.56
CA GLN A 21 13.85 0.14 3.67
C GLN A 21 12.56 -0.04 2.91
N ALA A 22 11.50 0.01 3.68
CA ALA A 22 10.23 -0.50 3.29
C ALA A 22 9.50 0.68 2.62
N ALA A 23 10.09 1.15 1.54
CA ALA A 23 9.64 2.31 0.76
C ALA A 23 8.39 1.94 -0.04
N ALA A 24 7.52 2.92 -0.23
CA ALA A 24 6.44 2.78 -1.21
C ALA A 24 7.07 2.52 -2.59
N SER A 25 6.64 1.44 -3.23
CA SER A 25 7.02 1.09 -4.58
C SER A 25 5.92 1.53 -5.55
N ASP A 26 6.29 1.66 -6.82
CA ASP A 26 5.31 1.71 -7.89
C ASP A 26 4.36 0.50 -7.79
N CYS A 27 3.08 0.74 -8.04
CA CYS A 27 2.06 -0.31 -8.09
C CYS A 27 2.11 -1.11 -9.41
N GLY A 28 2.97 -0.72 -10.36
CA GLY A 28 3.03 -1.30 -11.69
C GLY A 28 1.76 -0.95 -12.46
N ASP A 29 1.06 -1.96 -13.00
CA ASP A 29 -0.24 -1.75 -13.63
C ASP A 29 -1.36 -1.61 -12.57
N ALA A 30 -1.41 -0.42 -11.98
CA ALA A 30 -2.34 -0.07 -10.93
C ALA A 30 -3.82 -0.18 -11.38
N ALA A 31 -4.10 0.09 -12.66
CA ALA A 31 -5.44 -0.01 -13.22
C ALA A 31 -5.90 -1.47 -13.32
N ALA A 32 -5.04 -2.38 -13.80
CA ALA A 32 -5.33 -3.80 -13.80
C ALA A 32 -5.52 -4.33 -12.37
N LEU A 33 -4.73 -3.85 -11.42
CA LEU A 33 -4.83 -4.23 -10.01
C LEU A 33 -6.21 -3.86 -9.43
N VAL A 34 -6.65 -2.62 -9.62
CA VAL A 34 -7.99 -2.17 -9.17
C VAL A 34 -9.09 -2.96 -9.87
N GLN A 35 -9.00 -3.19 -11.18
CA GLN A 35 -10.03 -3.95 -11.91
C GLN A 35 -10.14 -5.41 -11.43
N LEU A 36 -9.01 -6.05 -11.11
CA LEU A 36 -8.98 -7.41 -10.56
C LEU A 36 -9.51 -7.46 -9.13
N ALA A 37 -9.15 -6.48 -8.29
CA ALA A 37 -9.58 -6.43 -6.91
C ALA A 37 -11.06 -6.05 -6.79
N TYR A 38 -11.56 -5.18 -7.65
CA TYR A 38 -12.94 -4.65 -7.66
C TYR A 38 -13.57 -4.84 -9.04
N PRO A 39 -14.07 -6.04 -9.39
CA PRO A 39 -14.60 -6.31 -10.72
C PRO A 39 -15.81 -5.45 -11.13
N GLY A 40 -16.54 -4.90 -10.16
CA GLY A 40 -17.65 -3.98 -10.39
C GLY A 40 -17.25 -2.51 -10.55
N ALA A 41 -15.97 -2.18 -10.38
CA ALA A 41 -15.49 -0.82 -10.53
C ALA A 41 -15.44 -0.44 -12.02
N GLN A 42 -15.87 0.79 -12.32
CA GLN A 42 -15.90 1.34 -13.66
C GLN A 42 -14.80 2.39 -13.80
N LYS A 43 -14.02 2.29 -14.88
CA LYS A 43 -12.95 3.26 -15.14
C LYS A 43 -13.55 4.63 -15.49
N SER A 44 -12.98 5.70 -14.95
CA SER A 44 -13.35 7.06 -15.31
C SER A 44 -13.00 7.37 -16.77
N ALA A 45 -13.65 8.37 -17.36
CA ALA A 45 -13.40 8.79 -18.73
C ALA A 45 -11.97 9.30 -18.97
N ASP A 46 -11.33 9.86 -17.94
CA ASP A 46 -9.94 10.31 -18.01
C ASP A 46 -8.94 9.21 -17.63
N GLU A 47 -9.43 8.00 -17.32
CA GLU A 47 -8.66 6.81 -17.00
C GLU A 47 -7.79 6.89 -15.74
N ARG A 48 -7.98 7.92 -14.91
CA ARG A 48 -7.15 8.16 -13.71
C ARG A 48 -7.76 7.62 -12.43
N SER A 49 -9.03 7.25 -12.46
CA SER A 49 -9.73 6.72 -11.30
C SER A 49 -10.73 5.65 -11.70
N PHE A 50 -11.28 5.01 -10.69
CA PHE A 50 -12.39 4.09 -10.81
C PHE A 50 -13.51 4.52 -9.89
N THR A 51 -14.75 4.35 -10.34
CA THR A 51 -15.95 4.52 -9.54
C THR A 51 -16.56 3.18 -9.21
N LEU A 52 -16.98 3.01 -7.96
CA LEU A 52 -17.67 1.82 -7.47
C LEU A 52 -18.97 2.27 -6.79
N GLU A 53 -20.07 1.59 -7.13
CA GLU A 53 -21.37 1.85 -6.50
C GLU A 53 -21.30 1.65 -4.98
N PRO A 54 -22.00 2.46 -4.17
CA PRO A 54 -22.93 3.52 -4.59
C PRO A 54 -22.28 4.89 -4.86
N HIS A 55 -21.11 5.18 -4.30
CA HIS A 55 -20.49 6.51 -4.37
C HIS A 55 -19.01 6.48 -3.96
N THR A 56 -18.30 5.41 -4.33
CA THR A 56 -16.88 5.25 -4.00
C THR A 56 -16.01 5.61 -5.20
N SER A 57 -14.98 6.42 -4.97
CA SER A 57 -13.93 6.75 -5.93
C SER A 57 -12.60 6.18 -5.48
N ILE A 58 -11.84 5.62 -6.42
CA ILE A 58 -10.49 5.08 -6.22
C ILE A 58 -9.56 5.75 -7.23
N SER A 59 -8.71 6.67 -6.78
CA SER A 59 -7.70 7.30 -7.63
C SER A 59 -6.49 6.38 -7.79
N LEU A 60 -5.94 6.30 -9.00
CA LEU A 60 -4.80 5.40 -9.27
C LEU A 60 -3.47 5.96 -8.78
N THR A 61 -3.30 7.28 -8.84
CA THR A 61 -2.04 7.96 -8.53
C THR A 61 -2.27 9.18 -7.65
N LEU A 62 -1.33 9.45 -6.76
CA LEU A 62 -1.24 10.72 -6.05
C LEU A 62 -0.91 11.81 -7.09
N ARG A 63 -1.65 12.91 -7.08
CA ARG A 63 -1.36 14.03 -7.97
C ARG A 63 -0.93 15.22 -7.12
N GLU A 64 0.27 15.72 -7.36
CA GLU A 64 0.78 16.90 -6.64
C GLU A 64 -0.14 18.11 -6.88
N GLY A 65 -0.58 18.74 -5.78
CA GLY A 65 -1.48 19.90 -5.79
C GLY A 65 -2.97 19.55 -5.92
N ASP A 66 -3.30 18.29 -6.13
CA ASP A 66 -4.64 17.73 -6.00
C ASP A 66 -4.70 17.04 -4.63
N ASN A 67 -5.76 17.30 -3.88
CA ASN A 67 -6.00 16.72 -2.57
C ASN A 67 -6.36 15.20 -2.63
N SER A 68 -6.27 14.59 -3.81
CA SER A 68 -6.49 13.17 -4.08
C SER A 68 -5.44 12.24 -3.48
N PHE A 69 -5.92 11.06 -3.04
CA PHE A 69 -5.11 9.96 -2.54
C PHE A 69 -5.05 8.82 -3.56
N GLY A 70 -3.85 8.50 -4.03
CA GLY A 70 -3.60 7.37 -4.93
C GLY A 70 -3.31 6.07 -4.19
N LEU A 71 -3.19 5.00 -4.96
CA LEU A 71 -2.74 3.70 -4.46
C LEU A 71 -1.32 3.78 -3.91
N VAL A 72 -1.05 3.03 -2.84
CA VAL A 72 0.30 2.87 -2.30
C VAL A 72 0.63 1.39 -2.25
N CYS A 73 1.71 1.00 -2.92
CA CYS A 73 2.15 -0.40 -3.00
C CYS A 73 3.47 -0.63 -2.29
N LYS A 74 3.67 -1.85 -1.79
CA LYS A 74 4.88 -2.24 -1.10
C LYS A 74 5.03 -3.76 -1.06
N VAL A 75 6.21 -4.26 -1.43
CA VAL A 75 6.53 -5.70 -1.28
C VAL A 75 6.56 -6.05 0.21
N TRP A 76 5.93 -7.17 0.59
CA TRP A 76 5.88 -7.62 1.97
C TRP A 76 7.29 -8.06 2.42
N PRO A 77 7.90 -7.46 3.47
CA PRO A 77 9.32 -7.71 3.77
C PRO A 77 9.67 -9.16 4.14
N ALA A 78 8.72 -9.92 4.70
CA ALA A 78 8.91 -11.32 5.06
C ALA A 78 8.54 -12.32 3.93
N HIS A 79 7.91 -11.85 2.85
CA HIS A 79 7.33 -12.65 1.77
C HIS A 79 7.43 -11.84 0.47
N ASP A 80 8.53 -12.01 -0.26
CA ASP A 80 8.83 -11.24 -1.48
C ASP A 80 7.94 -11.62 -2.67
N ASP A 81 7.16 -12.69 -2.54
CA ASP A 81 6.10 -13.11 -3.44
C ASP A 81 4.75 -12.40 -3.18
N LEU A 82 4.66 -11.58 -2.13
CA LEU A 82 3.45 -10.86 -1.75
C LEU A 82 3.59 -9.34 -1.86
N LEU A 83 2.53 -8.71 -2.38
CA LEU A 83 2.40 -7.27 -2.48
C LEU A 83 1.32 -6.76 -1.53
N LEU A 84 1.67 -5.77 -0.71
CA LEU A 84 0.73 -4.95 0.03
C LEU A 84 0.26 -3.80 -0.86
N VAL A 85 -1.04 -3.56 -0.90
CA VAL A 85 -1.65 -2.43 -1.61
C VAL A 85 -2.64 -1.75 -0.69
N ALA A 86 -2.40 -0.47 -0.38
CA ALA A 86 -3.39 0.37 0.26
C ALA A 86 -4.23 1.06 -0.82
N VAL A 87 -5.53 0.81 -0.77
CA VAL A 87 -6.54 1.36 -1.68
C VAL A 87 -7.39 2.38 -0.93
N PRO A 88 -7.28 3.67 -1.26
CA PRO A 88 -8.20 4.68 -0.75
C PRO A 88 -9.59 4.47 -1.34
N LEU A 89 -10.59 4.30 -0.48
CA LEU A 89 -12.00 4.18 -0.85
C LEU A 89 -12.72 5.46 -0.44
N ILE A 90 -12.72 6.46 -1.32
CA ILE A 90 -13.26 7.80 -1.04
C ILE A 90 -14.75 7.85 -1.32
N ASP A 91 -15.56 8.27 -0.35
CA ASP A 91 -16.97 8.56 -0.53
C ASP A 91 -17.14 9.89 -1.29
N SER A 92 -17.35 9.82 -2.61
CA SER A 92 -17.49 10.99 -3.47
C SER A 92 -18.77 11.78 -3.23
N ALA A 93 -19.77 11.21 -2.54
CA ALA A 93 -21.01 11.92 -2.19
C ALA A 93 -20.85 12.76 -0.91
N LYS A 94 -19.91 12.41 -0.04
CA LYS A 94 -19.62 13.13 1.22
C LYS A 94 -18.33 13.94 1.18
N SER A 95 -17.46 13.71 0.21
CA SER A 95 -16.21 14.46 0.04
C SER A 95 -16.43 15.72 -0.80
N GLY A 96 -15.73 16.81 -0.48
CA GLY A 96 -15.85 18.11 -1.15
C GLY A 96 -15.00 19.19 -0.47
N ASP A 97 -14.71 20.29 -1.18
CA ASP A 97 -14.02 21.49 -0.65
C ASP A 97 -12.73 21.21 0.16
N GLY A 98 -11.93 20.24 -0.28
CA GLY A 98 -10.69 19.88 0.40
C GLY A 98 -10.83 18.79 1.46
N GLN A 99 -12.06 18.46 1.86
CA GLN A 99 -12.39 17.42 2.83
C GLN A 99 -12.64 16.07 2.16
N HIS A 100 -12.02 15.03 2.71
CA HIS A 100 -12.25 13.64 2.32
C HIS A 100 -12.99 12.90 3.42
N VAL A 101 -13.87 12.00 2.98
CA VAL A 101 -14.52 11.01 3.83
C VAL A 101 -14.32 9.66 3.16
N GLY A 102 -13.87 8.66 3.90
CA GLY A 102 -13.70 7.33 3.35
C GLY A 102 -12.90 6.38 4.21
N ASP A 103 -12.60 5.24 3.61
CA ASP A 103 -11.88 4.14 4.24
C ASP A 103 -10.57 3.84 3.50
N ILE A 104 -9.66 3.11 4.15
CA ILE A 104 -8.52 2.49 3.46
C ILE A 104 -8.76 0.98 3.46
N GLU A 105 -8.69 0.33 2.31
CA GLU A 105 -8.61 -1.12 2.25
C GLU A 105 -7.18 -1.56 1.95
N ILE A 106 -6.64 -2.44 2.80
CA ILE A 106 -5.33 -3.05 2.62
C ILE A 106 -5.53 -4.42 1.99
N LEU A 107 -4.96 -4.59 0.80
CA LEU A 107 -4.96 -5.85 0.06
C LEU A 107 -3.60 -6.52 0.20
N VAL A 108 -3.61 -7.84 0.34
CA VAL A 108 -2.43 -8.68 0.14
C VAL A 108 -2.61 -9.43 -1.16
N LEU A 109 -1.76 -9.19 -2.15
CA LEU A 109 -1.79 -9.87 -3.44
C LEU A 109 -0.62 -10.83 -3.57
N ASP A 110 -0.88 -11.97 -4.21
CA ASP A 110 0.18 -12.83 -4.75
C ASP A 110 0.73 -12.20 -6.03
N MET A 111 2.03 -11.91 -6.10
CA MET A 111 2.62 -11.15 -7.22
C MET A 111 2.67 -11.94 -8.53
N ASN A 112 2.65 -13.27 -8.47
CA ASN A 112 2.70 -14.12 -9.66
C ASN A 112 1.34 -14.24 -10.35
N SER A 113 0.27 -14.32 -9.56
CA SER A 113 -1.10 -14.54 -10.04
C SER A 113 -2.00 -13.31 -9.95
N LEU A 114 -1.54 -12.24 -9.28
CA LEU A 114 -2.31 -11.03 -8.93
C LEU A 114 -3.59 -11.31 -8.15
N ARG A 115 -3.71 -12.50 -7.55
CA ARG A 115 -4.88 -12.86 -6.75
C ARG A 115 -4.82 -12.19 -5.39
N VAL A 116 -5.92 -11.55 -5.00
CA VAL A 116 -6.11 -11.06 -3.63
C VAL A 116 -6.18 -12.26 -2.68
N ARG A 117 -5.19 -12.37 -1.80
CA ARG A 117 -5.05 -13.41 -0.77
C ARG A 117 -5.72 -13.02 0.53
N GLN A 118 -5.72 -11.73 0.84
CA GLN A 118 -6.35 -11.19 2.04
C GLN A 118 -6.80 -9.75 1.82
N ARG A 119 -7.83 -9.36 2.57
CA ARG A 119 -8.40 -8.00 2.61
C ARG A 119 -8.55 -7.55 4.06
N LEU A 120 -8.19 -6.30 4.33
CA LEU A 120 -8.45 -5.63 5.60
C LEU A 120 -9.00 -4.24 5.33
N LEU A 121 -10.26 -4.02 5.66
CA LEU A 121 -10.86 -2.68 5.66
C LEU A 121 -10.47 -1.94 6.95
N GLN A 122 -10.06 -0.69 6.83
CA GLN A 122 -9.80 0.23 7.92
C GLN A 122 -10.77 1.42 7.80
N PRO A 123 -11.89 1.38 8.53
CA PRO A 123 -12.93 2.39 8.42
C PRO A 123 -12.46 3.78 8.87
N GLY A 124 -12.81 4.82 8.12
CA GLY A 124 -12.62 6.22 8.48
C GLY A 124 -11.18 6.73 8.44
N LEU A 125 -10.20 5.91 8.03
CA LEU A 125 -8.79 6.35 7.96
C LEU A 125 -8.51 7.32 6.79
N MET A 126 -9.46 7.54 5.88
CA MET A 126 -9.39 8.59 4.86
C MET A 126 -10.20 9.84 5.24
N ASN A 127 -10.73 9.92 6.45
CA ASN A 127 -11.40 11.14 6.89
C ASN A 127 -10.34 12.20 7.21
N ASP A 128 -10.46 13.38 6.62
CA ASP A 128 -9.65 14.51 7.06
C ASP A 128 -10.16 14.99 8.42
N ASP A 129 -9.26 14.99 9.41
CA ASP A 129 -9.51 15.49 10.76
C ASP A 129 -8.61 16.66 11.11
N ALA A 130 -8.08 17.39 10.10
CA ALA A 130 -7.23 18.55 10.31
C ALA A 130 -7.94 19.59 11.22
N ILE A 131 -7.49 19.66 12.48
CA ILE A 131 -7.89 20.65 13.49
C ILE A 131 -6.92 21.83 13.44
#